data_AF-A0A3M0XZW1-F1
#
_entry.id   AF-A0A3M0XZW1-F1
#
_cell.length_a   1.000
_cell.length_b   1.000
_cell.length_c   1.000
_cell.angle_alpha   90.00
_cell.angle_beta   90.00
_cell.angle_gamma   90.00
#
_symmetry.space_group_name_H-M   'P 1'
#
loop_
_entity.id
_entity.type
_entity.pdbx_description
1 polymer ?
#
loop_
_entity_poly.entity_id
_entity_poly.type
_entity_poly.pdbx_seq_one_letter_code
_entity_poly.pdbx_strand_id
1 'polypeptide(L)'
;MSEATAKSDPAARAARLPCWSGAVAPVPITGGITNVNFMVEDGGTRFFVRVGEDIPVHGVLRFNELAAARAAAAAGISPEVIYSEPGILVTRFIEGRAWTPQEARDPANLPRIVDLIRRCHREVPLHLRGPVVMFWVFHVVRDYAATLCAADSRHVAVLPDLL
;
A
#
# COMPACT_ATOMS: atom_id res chain seq x y z
N MET A 1 25.99 11.38 -21.69
CA MET A 1 26.22 10.26 -20.76
C MET A 1 25.41 10.55 -19.51
N SER A 2 24.17 10.04 -19.47
CA SER A 2 23.29 10.18 -18.30
C SER A 2 23.34 8.86 -17.57
N GLU A 3 23.82 8.88 -16.33
CA GLU A 3 23.80 7.75 -15.41
C GLU A 3 22.35 7.25 -15.28
N ALA A 4 22.08 6.12 -15.93
CA ALA A 4 20.97 5.26 -15.53
C ALA A 4 21.25 4.87 -14.08
N THR A 5 20.55 5.51 -13.15
CA THR A 5 20.55 5.14 -11.74
C THR A 5 20.18 3.67 -11.68
N ALA A 6 21.13 2.80 -11.35
CA ALA A 6 20.87 1.38 -11.23
C ALA A 6 19.70 1.22 -10.24
N LYS A 7 18.55 0.72 -10.72
CA LYS A 7 17.43 0.39 -9.85
C LYS A 7 17.97 -0.55 -8.77
N SER A 8 18.12 -0.02 -7.56
CA SER A 8 18.52 -0.78 -6.38
C SER A 8 17.65 -2.03 -6.30
N ASP A 9 18.29 -3.20 -6.20
CA ASP A 9 17.59 -4.47 -6.00
C ASP A 9 16.68 -4.36 -4.76
N PRO A 10 15.35 -4.50 -4.91
CA PRO A 10 14.40 -4.37 -3.80
C PRO A 10 14.69 -5.35 -2.65
N ALA A 11 15.19 -6.55 -2.95
CA ALA A 11 15.55 -7.53 -1.92
C ALA A 11 16.77 -7.05 -1.13
N ALA A 12 17.82 -6.63 -1.82
CA ALA A 12 19.00 -6.08 -1.17
C ALA A 12 18.70 -4.80 -0.36
N ARG A 13 17.75 -3.97 -0.82
CA ARG A 13 17.25 -2.82 -0.06
C ARG A 13 16.53 -3.24 1.21
N ALA A 14 15.62 -4.21 1.13
CA ALA A 14 14.92 -4.76 2.28
C ALA A 14 15.88 -5.41 3.30
N ALA A 15 16.95 -6.07 2.85
CA ALA A 15 17.93 -6.73 3.71
C ALA A 15 18.81 -5.75 4.51
N ARG A 16 19.04 -4.52 4.00
CA ARG A 16 19.95 -3.54 4.60
C ARG A 16 19.27 -2.51 5.51
N LEU A 17 18.00 -2.69 5.83
CA LEU A 17 17.28 -1.74 6.68
C LEU A 17 17.90 -1.71 8.09
N PRO A 18 18.03 -0.52 8.71
CA PRO A 18 18.68 -0.38 10.01
C PRO A 18 17.83 -0.89 11.18
N CYS A 19 16.59 -1.32 10.94
CA CYS A 19 15.69 -1.84 11.97
C CYS A 19 15.96 -3.31 12.31
N TRP A 20 16.84 -4.01 11.58
CA TRP A 20 17.16 -5.40 11.83
C TRP A 20 18.22 -5.56 12.92
N SER A 21 18.10 -6.62 13.72
CA SER A 21 19.07 -6.98 14.76
C SER A 21 20.35 -7.59 14.20
N GLY A 22 20.31 -8.09 12.97
CA GLY A 22 21.44 -8.73 12.30
C GLY A 22 21.20 -8.94 10.81
N ALA A 23 21.98 -9.84 10.20
CA ALA A 23 21.81 -10.20 8.80
C ALA A 23 20.50 -10.99 8.60
N VAL A 24 19.70 -10.54 7.65
CA VAL A 24 18.39 -11.15 7.31
C VAL A 24 18.34 -11.54 5.83
N ALA A 25 17.46 -12.49 5.51
CA ALA A 25 17.21 -12.95 4.15
C ALA A 25 15.74 -12.67 3.76
N PRO A 26 15.46 -11.61 2.99
CA PRO A 26 14.11 -11.32 2.52
C PRO A 26 13.58 -12.41 1.58
N VAL A 27 12.41 -12.95 1.90
CA VAL A 27 11.70 -13.95 1.10
C VAL A 27 10.59 -13.24 0.31
N PRO A 28 10.58 -13.31 -1.04
CA PRO A 28 9.54 -12.66 -1.84
C PRO A 28 8.13 -13.15 -1.47
N ILE A 29 7.20 -12.22 -1.31
CA ILE A 29 5.77 -12.51 -1.19
C ILE A 29 5.11 -12.18 -2.53
N THR A 30 4.40 -13.15 -3.10
CA THR A 30 3.63 -12.94 -4.32
C THR A 30 2.39 -12.10 -4.04
N GLY A 31 2.07 -11.19 -4.95
CA GLY A 31 0.96 -10.23 -4.81
C GLY A 31 1.44 -8.79 -4.67
N GLY A 32 0.53 -7.86 -4.98
CA GLY A 32 0.85 -6.45 -5.18
C GLY A 32 1.14 -6.16 -6.66
N ILE A 33 0.34 -5.28 -7.27
CA ILE A 33 0.49 -4.90 -8.68
C ILE A 33 1.61 -3.86 -8.84
N THR A 34 1.74 -2.98 -7.86
CA THR A 34 2.52 -1.74 -7.95
C THR A 34 3.70 -1.69 -6.98
N ASN A 35 3.87 -2.69 -6.11
CA ASN A 35 4.90 -2.76 -5.09
C ASN A 35 5.60 -4.13 -5.13
N VAL A 36 6.83 -4.21 -4.62
CA VAL A 36 7.53 -5.48 -4.36
C VAL A 36 7.50 -5.75 -2.86
N ASN A 37 7.08 -6.96 -2.47
CA ASN A 37 6.83 -7.29 -1.08
C ASN A 37 7.71 -8.47 -0.62
N PHE A 38 8.17 -8.42 0.62
CA PHE A 38 8.98 -9.47 1.22
C PHE A 38 8.47 -9.83 2.62
N MET A 39 8.65 -11.09 3.00
CA MET A 39 8.68 -11.53 4.39
C MET A 39 10.13 -11.52 4.85
N VAL A 40 10.39 -10.95 6.03
CA VAL A 40 11.71 -10.96 6.66
C VAL A 40 11.56 -11.57 8.04
N GLU A 41 12.40 -12.55 8.37
CA GLU A 41 12.50 -13.10 9.71
C GLU A 41 13.76 -12.54 10.40
N ASP A 42 13.58 -11.99 11.59
CA ASP A 42 14.64 -11.43 12.42
C ASP A 42 14.36 -11.76 13.90
N GLY A 43 15.33 -12.40 14.58
CA GLY A 43 15.18 -12.81 15.98
C GLY A 43 13.96 -13.69 16.27
N GLY A 44 13.55 -14.55 15.32
CA GLY A 44 12.36 -15.41 15.44
C GLY A 44 11.03 -14.68 15.28
N THR A 45 11.04 -13.40 14.90
CA THR A 45 9.83 -12.64 14.57
C THR A 45 9.78 -12.35 13.07
N ARG A 46 8.56 -12.42 12.50
CA ARG A 46 8.34 -12.15 11.07
C ARG A 46 7.78 -10.76 10.83
N PHE A 47 8.27 -10.15 9.77
CA PHE A 47 7.92 -8.81 9.32
C PHE A 47 7.50 -8.85 7.85
N PHE A 48 6.60 -7.95 7.49
CA PHE A 48 6.25 -7.66 6.12
C PHE A 48 6.96 -6.38 5.68
N VAL A 49 7.66 -6.43 4.54
CA VAL A 49 8.38 -5.30 3.97
C VAL A 49 7.80 -4.96 2.60
N ARG A 50 7.22 -3.76 2.48
CA ARG A 50 6.76 -3.19 1.21
C ARG A 50 7.84 -2.28 0.65
N VAL A 51 8.32 -2.57 -0.55
CA VAL A 51 9.24 -1.73 -1.32
C VAL A 51 8.51 -1.13 -2.51
N GLY A 52 8.48 0.20 -2.60
CA GLY A 52 7.82 0.89 -3.70
C GLY A 52 7.78 2.40 -3.49
N GLU A 53 8.02 3.14 -4.56
CA GLU A 53 8.01 4.60 -4.57
C GLU A 53 6.59 5.16 -4.75
N ASP A 54 6.45 6.48 -4.66
CA ASP A 54 5.21 7.18 -5.01
C ASP A 54 4.80 6.85 -6.46
N ILE A 55 3.49 6.80 -6.70
CA ILE A 55 2.92 6.69 -8.04
C ILE A 55 1.86 7.78 -8.19
N PRO A 56 2.28 9.05 -8.40
CA PRO A 56 1.36 10.19 -8.42
C PRO A 56 0.26 10.05 -9.47
N VAL A 57 0.58 9.47 -10.64
CA VAL A 57 -0.41 9.17 -11.69
C VAL A 57 -1.52 8.22 -11.23
N HIS A 58 -1.31 7.45 -10.16
CA HIS A 58 -2.33 6.60 -9.53
C HIS A 58 -2.81 7.14 -8.17
N GLY A 59 -2.43 8.37 -7.81
CA GLY A 59 -2.75 8.96 -6.51
C GLY A 59 -2.10 8.23 -5.32
N VAL A 60 -1.11 7.38 -5.57
CA VAL A 60 -0.43 6.60 -4.52
C VAL A 60 0.70 7.43 -3.95
N LEU A 61 0.51 7.94 -2.74
CA LEU A 61 1.46 8.76 -2.00
C LEU A 61 1.88 8.03 -0.72
N ARG A 62 3.16 7.69 -0.58
CA ARG A 62 3.69 6.86 0.50
C ARG A 62 3.61 7.52 1.87
N PHE A 63 3.64 8.84 1.94
CA PHE A 63 3.38 9.54 3.20
C PHE A 63 1.95 9.28 3.70
N ASN A 64 0.97 9.22 2.78
CA ASN A 64 -0.43 8.98 3.11
C ASN A 64 -0.66 7.52 3.49
N GLU A 65 -0.01 6.57 2.78
CA GLU A 65 0.01 5.15 3.16
C GLU A 65 0.54 4.97 4.59
N LEU A 66 1.65 5.61 4.94
CA LEU A 66 2.23 5.54 6.29
C LEU A 66 1.29 6.10 7.35
N ALA A 67 0.68 7.26 7.10
CA ALA A 67 -0.28 7.88 8.01
C ALA A 67 -1.51 6.98 8.25
N ALA A 68 -2.07 6.43 7.17
CA ALA A 68 -3.20 5.51 7.23
C ALA A 68 -2.84 4.20 7.95
N ALA A 69 -1.67 3.62 7.68
CA ALA A 69 -1.21 2.39 8.32
C ALA A 69 -1.01 2.57 9.84
N ARG A 70 -0.42 3.69 10.27
CA ARG A 70 -0.27 3.98 11.72
C ARG A 70 -1.62 4.19 12.40
N ALA A 71 -2.54 4.90 11.76
CA ALA A 71 -3.89 5.12 12.30
C ALA A 71 -4.69 3.81 12.39
N ALA A 72 -4.61 2.97 11.37
CA ALA A 72 -5.24 1.65 11.38
C ALA A 72 -4.64 0.70 12.42
N ALA A 73 -3.33 0.80 12.70
CA ALA A 73 -2.69 0.03 13.76
C ALA A 73 -3.18 0.49 15.14
N ALA A 74 -3.27 1.80 15.36
CA ALA A 74 -3.81 2.37 16.60
C ALA A 74 -5.29 1.99 16.84
N ALA A 75 -6.08 1.83 15.76
CA ALA A 75 -7.45 1.33 15.80
C ALA A 75 -7.56 -0.21 15.96
N GLY A 76 -6.44 -0.92 16.03
CA GLY A 76 -6.38 -2.39 16.13
C GLY A 76 -6.92 -3.11 14.89
N ILE A 77 -6.75 -2.51 13.70
CA ILE A 77 -7.23 -3.04 12.40
C ILE A 77 -6.06 -3.58 11.57
N SER A 78 -4.95 -2.86 11.53
CA SER A 78 -3.75 -3.24 10.77
C SER A 78 -2.62 -3.65 11.71
N PRO A 79 -1.59 -4.37 11.21
CA PRO A 79 -0.41 -4.66 12.03
C PRO A 79 0.34 -3.37 12.38
N GLU A 80 1.10 -3.44 13.46
CA GLU A 80 2.00 -2.37 13.91
C GLU A 80 3.04 -2.03 12.83
N VAL A 81 3.28 -0.72 12.63
CA VAL A 81 4.37 -0.21 11.79
C VAL A 81 5.66 -0.19 12.60
N ILE A 82 6.64 -0.96 12.16
CA ILE A 82 7.92 -1.15 12.86
C ILE A 82 8.97 -0.18 12.36
N TYR A 83 8.98 0.05 11.04
CA TYR A 83 9.96 0.93 10.40
C TYR A 83 9.38 1.53 9.13
N SER A 84 9.87 2.71 8.76
CA SER A 84 9.50 3.39 7.52
C SER A 84 10.59 4.37 7.11
N GLU A 85 10.87 4.42 5.82
CA GLU A 85 11.69 5.44 5.16
C GLU A 85 11.10 5.68 3.76
N PRO A 86 11.51 6.72 2.99
CA PRO A 86 11.02 6.90 1.63
C PRO A 86 11.11 5.58 0.85
N GLY A 87 10.03 5.17 0.20
CA GLY A 87 10.00 3.92 -0.58
C GLY A 87 9.90 2.60 0.22
N ILE A 88 9.89 2.62 1.57
CA ILE A 88 9.85 1.42 2.43
C ILE A 88 8.82 1.55 3.55
N LEU A 89 8.08 0.47 3.81
CA LEU A 89 7.24 0.31 4.99
C LEU A 89 7.43 -1.10 5.53
N VAL A 90 7.72 -1.20 6.81
CA VAL A 90 7.87 -2.46 7.53
C VAL A 90 6.77 -2.55 8.59
N THR A 91 6.02 -3.64 8.57
CA THR A 91 5.01 -3.94 9.59
C THR A 91 5.25 -5.31 10.20
N ARG A 92 4.58 -5.61 11.32
CA ARG A 92 4.45 -7.00 11.78
C ARG A 92 3.84 -7.85 10.67
N PHE A 93 4.33 -9.08 10.51
CA PHE A 93 3.71 -10.06 9.63
C PHE A 93 2.48 -10.66 10.34
N ILE A 94 1.37 -10.79 9.62
CA ILE A 94 0.17 -11.45 10.13
C ILE A 94 0.21 -12.91 9.70
N GLU A 95 0.32 -13.80 10.68
CA GLU A 95 0.14 -15.23 10.46
C GLU A 95 -1.33 -15.51 10.14
N GLY A 96 -1.61 -15.82 8.88
CA GLY A 96 -2.97 -16.05 8.42
C GLY A 96 -3.04 -16.30 6.93
N ARG A 97 -4.26 -16.59 6.47
CA ARG A 97 -4.56 -16.81 5.06
C ARG A 97 -5.56 -15.76 4.59
N ALA A 98 -5.25 -15.11 3.48
CA ALA A 98 -6.22 -14.25 2.80
C ALA A 98 -7.43 -15.07 2.34
N TRP A 99 -8.63 -14.52 2.53
CA TRP A 99 -9.83 -15.13 2.00
C TRP A 99 -9.83 -15.14 0.49
N THR A 100 -10.34 -16.24 -0.07
CA THR A 100 -10.72 -16.31 -1.47
C THR A 100 -11.95 -15.44 -1.74
N PRO A 101 -12.20 -15.06 -3.00
CA PRO A 101 -13.41 -14.33 -3.36
C PRO A 101 -14.72 -15.09 -3.00
N GLN A 102 -14.68 -16.43 -2.92
CA GLN A 102 -15.82 -17.26 -2.53
C GLN A 102 -16.07 -17.15 -1.02
N GLU A 103 -15.02 -17.26 -0.21
CA GLU A 103 -15.13 -17.13 1.25
C GLU A 103 -15.56 -15.74 1.68
N ALA A 104 -15.09 -14.69 1.00
CA ALA A 104 -15.52 -13.32 1.27
C ALA A 104 -17.00 -13.07 0.95
N ARG A 105 -17.59 -13.86 0.02
CA ARG A 105 -19.01 -13.77 -0.36
C ARG A 105 -19.91 -14.67 0.47
N ASP A 106 -19.35 -15.58 1.25
CA ASP A 106 -20.11 -16.43 2.16
C ASP A 106 -20.89 -15.55 3.16
N PRO A 107 -22.23 -15.63 3.21
CA PRO A 107 -23.05 -14.89 4.15
C PRO A 107 -22.63 -15.03 5.61
N ALA A 108 -22.03 -16.18 5.99
CA ALA A 108 -21.52 -16.40 7.35
C ALA A 108 -20.34 -15.47 7.71
N ASN A 109 -19.59 -14.99 6.71
CA ASN A 109 -18.45 -14.10 6.89
C ASN A 109 -18.81 -12.62 6.82
N LEU A 110 -19.96 -12.26 6.25
CA LEU A 110 -20.39 -10.86 6.08
C LEU A 110 -20.42 -10.06 7.39
N PRO A 111 -20.91 -10.59 8.54
CA PRO A 111 -20.90 -9.83 9.80
C PRO A 111 -19.50 -9.36 10.20
N ARG A 112 -18.47 -10.19 9.96
CA ARG A 112 -17.06 -9.87 10.29
C ARG A 112 -16.51 -8.77 9.38
N ILE A 113 -16.86 -8.79 8.10
CA ILE A 113 -16.47 -7.75 7.14
C ILE A 113 -17.14 -6.42 7.51
N VAL A 114 -18.44 -6.44 7.77
CA VAL A 114 -19.20 -5.23 8.13
C VAL A 114 -18.68 -4.62 9.42
N ASP A 115 -18.37 -5.44 10.43
CA ASP A 115 -17.78 -4.95 11.67
C ASP A 115 -16.41 -4.28 11.44
N LEU A 116 -15.54 -4.91 10.64
CA LEU A 116 -14.24 -4.35 10.28
C LEU A 116 -14.37 -3.00 9.56
N ILE A 117 -15.28 -2.89 8.58
CA ILE A 117 -15.54 -1.63 7.87
C ILE A 117 -16.08 -0.57 8.83
N ARG A 118 -17.00 -0.93 9.73
CA ARG A 118 -17.56 0.00 10.72
C ARG A 118 -16.47 0.54 11.64
N ARG A 119 -15.59 -0.33 12.15
CA ARG A 119 -14.44 0.07 12.97
C ARG A 119 -13.48 0.95 12.17
N CYS A 120 -13.22 0.62 10.92
CA CYS A 120 -12.39 1.43 10.04
C CYS A 120 -12.96 2.86 9.92
N HIS A 121 -14.25 3.01 9.68
CA HIS A 121 -14.89 4.32 9.51
C HIS A 121 -14.99 5.14 10.80
N ARG A 122 -15.04 4.50 11.97
CA ARG A 122 -15.26 5.19 13.25
C ARG A 122 -13.98 5.45 14.03
N GLU A 123 -13.07 4.48 14.04
CA GLU A 123 -11.90 4.50 14.91
C GLU A 123 -10.66 5.06 14.21
N VAL A 124 -10.42 4.69 12.94
CA VAL A 124 -9.22 5.16 12.20
C VAL A 124 -9.14 6.68 12.10
N PRO A 125 -10.23 7.42 11.81
CA PRO A 125 -10.18 8.88 11.73
C PRO A 125 -9.75 9.56 13.05
N LEU A 126 -9.96 8.93 14.20
CA LEU A 126 -9.54 9.46 15.50
C LEU A 126 -8.01 9.48 15.66
N HIS A 127 -7.31 8.62 14.92
CA HIS A 127 -5.86 8.47 14.96
C HIS A 127 -5.16 9.05 13.72
N LEU A 128 -5.90 9.33 12.64
CA LEU A 128 -5.34 9.83 11.39
C LEU A 128 -4.75 11.24 11.56
N ARG A 129 -3.54 11.43 11.04
CA ARG A 129 -2.79 12.71 11.09
C ARG A 129 -2.23 13.04 9.72
N GLY A 130 -2.05 14.33 9.45
CA GLY A 130 -1.50 14.83 8.19
C GLY A 130 -2.52 15.61 7.37
N PRO A 131 -2.22 15.88 6.09
CA PRO A 131 -3.11 16.64 5.21
C PRO A 131 -4.37 15.84 4.89
N VAL A 132 -5.43 16.57 4.50
CA VAL A 132 -6.64 15.94 3.97
C VAL A 132 -6.32 15.40 2.57
N VAL A 133 -6.23 14.08 2.45
CA VAL A 133 -6.13 13.38 1.18
C VAL A 133 -7.49 12.76 0.88
N MET A 134 -8.30 13.46 0.10
CA MET A 134 -9.68 13.06 -0.22
C MET A 134 -9.71 12.17 -1.45
N PHE A 135 -10.42 11.04 -1.36
CA PHE A 135 -10.80 10.28 -2.55
C PHE A 135 -11.99 10.94 -3.24
N TRP A 136 -11.72 11.74 -4.28
CA TRP A 136 -12.74 12.42 -5.07
C TRP A 136 -12.83 11.80 -6.46
N VAL A 137 -13.73 10.82 -6.60
CA VAL A 137 -13.87 10.00 -7.83
C VAL A 137 -14.03 10.84 -9.10
N PHE A 138 -14.86 11.88 -9.10
CA PHE A 138 -15.07 12.72 -10.29
C PHE A 138 -13.83 13.53 -10.68
N HIS A 139 -13.07 14.01 -9.69
CA HIS A 139 -11.82 14.72 -9.98
C HIS A 139 -10.78 13.75 -10.54
N VAL A 140 -10.62 12.57 -9.94
CA VAL A 140 -9.71 11.51 -10.41
C VAL A 140 -9.98 11.16 -11.88
N VAL A 141 -11.25 10.94 -12.24
CA VAL A 141 -11.62 10.60 -13.63
C VAL A 141 -11.31 11.74 -14.59
N ARG A 142 -11.63 12.99 -14.23
CA ARG A 142 -11.32 14.17 -15.06
C ARG A 142 -9.82 14.39 -15.23
N ASP A 143 -9.04 14.16 -14.18
CA ASP A 143 -7.58 14.30 -14.20
C ASP A 143 -6.92 13.24 -15.10
N TYR A 144 -7.42 12.00 -15.08
CA TYR A 144 -7.02 10.98 -16.04
C TYR A 144 -7.34 11.37 -17.48
N ALA A 145 -8.54 11.89 -17.74
CA ALA A 145 -8.90 12.37 -19.07
C ALA A 145 -8.00 13.52 -19.53
N ALA A 146 -7.70 14.49 -18.66
CA ALA A 146 -6.78 15.58 -18.95
C ALA A 146 -5.36 15.05 -19.27
N THR A 147 -4.87 14.07 -18.50
CA THR A 147 -3.59 13.40 -18.73
C THR A 147 -3.56 12.72 -20.10
N LEU A 148 -4.62 12.01 -20.48
CA LEU A 148 -4.73 11.35 -21.79
C LEU A 148 -4.77 12.35 -22.95
N CYS A 149 -5.48 13.47 -22.79
CA CYS A 149 -5.49 14.57 -23.76
C CYS A 149 -4.10 15.20 -23.92
N ALA A 150 -3.42 15.50 -22.81
CA ALA A 150 -2.09 16.12 -22.85
C ALA A 150 -1.02 15.21 -23.48
N ALA A 151 -1.22 13.89 -23.41
CA ALA A 151 -0.34 12.88 -24.00
C ALA A 151 -0.70 12.50 -25.45
N ASP A 152 -1.67 13.18 -26.08
CA ASP A 152 -2.21 12.85 -27.41
C ASP A 152 -2.56 11.35 -27.56
N SER A 153 -3.21 10.81 -26.52
CA SER A 153 -3.51 9.39 -26.45
C SER A 153 -4.50 8.98 -27.53
N ARG A 154 -4.33 7.77 -28.09
CA ARG A 154 -5.33 7.13 -28.96
C ARG A 154 -6.73 7.02 -28.33
N HIS A 155 -6.81 7.14 -27.01
CA HIS A 155 -8.06 7.05 -26.24
C HIS A 155 -8.80 8.40 -26.15
N VAL A 156 -8.26 9.51 -26.66
CA VAL A 156 -8.92 10.83 -26.61
C VAL A 156 -10.32 10.79 -27.27
N ALA A 157 -10.47 10.06 -28.37
CA ALA A 157 -11.74 9.98 -29.10
C ALA A 157 -12.89 9.35 -28.29
N VAL A 158 -12.60 8.52 -27.29
CA VAL A 158 -13.62 7.86 -26.45
C VAL A 158 -13.91 8.58 -25.14
N LEU A 159 -13.14 9.61 -24.78
CA LEU A 159 -13.31 10.32 -23.51
C LEU A 159 -14.69 10.98 -23.33
N PRO A 160 -15.33 11.58 -24.36
CA PRO A 160 -16.65 12.18 -24.19
C PRO A 160 -17.74 11.21 -23.72
N ASP A 161 -17.61 9.91 -24.01
CA ASP A 161 -18.57 8.88 -23.61
C ASP A 161 -18.30 8.33 -22.19
N LEU A 162 -17.14 8.67 -21.59
CA LEU A 162 -16.68 8.15 -20.30
C LEU A 162 -16.71 9.19 -19.16
N LEU A 163 -17.04 10.45 -19.45
CA LEU A 163 -17.04 11.59 -18.53
C LEU A 163 -18.46 12.06 -18.19
#